data_AF-A0A2S6T6M0-F1
#
_entry.id   AF-A0A2S6T6M0-F1
#
_cell.length_a   1.000
_cell.length_b   1.000
_cell.length_c   1.000
_cell.angle_alpha   90.00
_cell.angle_beta   90.00
_cell.angle_gamma   90.00
#
_symmetry.space_group_name_H-M   'P 1'
#
loop_
_entity.id
_entity.type
_entity.pdbx_description
1 polymer ?
#
loop_
_entity_poly.entity_id
_entity_poly.type
_entity_poly.pdbx_seq_one_letter_code
_entity_poly.pdbx_strand_id
1 'polypeptide(L)' 'MTIDKKPKISRQLENFYKAIMKRGGPRGVFTQSIVDEYESAINDEFTPELETKKINISFLKKGGK' A
#
# COMPACT_ATOMS: atom_id res chain seq x y z
N MET A 1 -17.82 -11.19 -9.61
CA MET A 1 -16.50 -11.76 -9.31
C MET A 1 -15.85 -10.90 -8.24
N THR A 2 -15.94 -11.30 -6.98
CA THR A 2 -15.08 -10.76 -5.92
C THR A 2 -13.67 -11.23 -6.23
N ILE A 3 -12.84 -10.32 -6.75
CA ILE A 3 -11.42 -10.60 -6.91
C ILE A 3 -10.84 -10.52 -5.50
N ASP A 4 -10.66 -11.68 -4.87
CA ASP A 4 -9.84 -11.83 -3.66
C ASP A 4 -8.40 -11.43 -4.02
N LYS A 5 -8.12 -10.13 -4.12
CA LYS A 5 -6.76 -9.58 -4.17
C LYS A 5 -6.16 -9.76 -2.78
N LYS A 6 -5.81 -11.00 -2.42
CA LYS A 6 -4.88 -11.22 -1.31
C LYS A 6 -3.56 -10.57 -1.71
N PRO A 7 -2.98 -9.76 -0.82
CA PRO A 7 -1.78 -9.06 -1.19
C PRO A 7 -0.69 -10.03 -1.58
N LYS A 8 -0.02 -9.80 -2.72
CA LYS A 8 1.04 -10.69 -3.26
C LYS A 8 2.36 -10.46 -2.52
N ILE A 9 2.28 -10.50 -1.20
CA ILE A 9 3.42 -10.38 -0.30
C ILE A 9 4.14 -11.72 -0.21
N SER A 10 5.47 -11.69 -0.16
CA SER A 10 6.25 -12.90 0.07
C SER A 10 5.85 -13.55 1.40
N ARG A 11 5.55 -14.86 1.36
CA ARG A 11 5.24 -15.64 2.56
C ARG A 11 6.32 -15.52 3.64
N GLN A 12 7.57 -15.29 3.23
CA GLN A 12 8.69 -15.09 4.17
C GLN A 12 8.56 -13.77 4.92
N LEU A 13 8.23 -12.67 4.22
CA LEU A 13 8.07 -11.34 4.82
C LEU A 13 6.92 -11.34 5.84
N GLU A 14 5.78 -11.94 5.48
CA GLU A 14 4.65 -12.11 6.39
C GLU A 14 5.03 -12.92 7.65
N ASN A 15 5.80 -14.00 7.48
CA ASN A 15 6.24 -14.83 8.60
C ASN A 15 7.18 -14.05 9.54
N PHE A 16 8.10 -13.25 8.99
CA PHE A 16 8.98 -12.42 9.82
C PHE A 16 8.21 -11.34 10.56
N TYR A 17 7.30 -10.63 9.87
CA TYR A 17 6.40 -9.65 10.49
C TYR A 17 5.62 -10.26 11.67
N LYS A 18 4.96 -11.41 11.46
CA LYS A 18 4.22 -12.12 12.51
C LYS A 18 5.12 -12.52 13.68
N ALA A 19 6.34 -12.98 13.41
CA ALA A 19 7.30 -13.36 14.44
C ALA A 19 7.76 -12.15 15.27
N ILE A 20 7.97 -11.00 14.65
CA ILE A 20 8.33 -9.73 15.31
C ILE A 20 7.17 -9.27 16.19
N MET A 21 5.94 -9.22 15.66
CA MET A 21 4.76 -8.80 16.41
C MET A 21 4.46 -9.74 17.58
N LYS A 22 4.60 -11.06 17.40
CA LYS A 22 4.45 -12.04 18.49
C LYS A 22 5.46 -11.83 19.64
N ARG A 23 6.62 -11.23 19.36
CA ARG A 23 7.66 -10.91 20.36
C ARG A 23 7.47 -9.55 21.04
N GLY A 24 6.38 -8.85 20.75
CA GLY A 24 6.06 -7.53 21.32
C GLY A 24 6.51 -6.35 20.45
N GLY A 25 6.73 -6.57 19.16
CA GLY A 25 7.05 -5.51 18.19
C GLY A 25 8.55 -5.39 17.86
N PRO A 26 8.90 -4.46 16.95
CA PRO A 26 10.28 -4.25 16.51
C PRO A 26 11.15 -3.70 17.65
N ARG A 27 12.35 -4.26 17.83
CA ARG A 27 13.30 -3.89 18.90
C ARG A 27 14.60 -3.26 18.39
N GLY A 28 14.74 -3.12 17.07
CA GLY A 28 15.92 -2.54 16.43
C GLY A 28 15.71 -2.32 14.95
N VAL A 29 16.71 -1.71 14.30
CA VAL A 29 16.64 -1.25 12.90
C VAL A 29 16.22 -2.35 11.93
N PHE A 30 16.80 -3.56 12.04
CA PHE A 30 16.44 -4.67 11.16
C PHE A 30 14.99 -5.13 11.31
N THR A 31 14.49 -5.21 12.54
CA THR A 31 13.09 -5.60 12.79
C THR A 31 12.13 -4.50 12.38
N GLN A 32 12.53 -3.24 12.50
CA GLN A 32 11.72 -2.10 12.06
C GLN A 32 11.60 -2.10 10.53
N SER A 33 12.71 -2.28 9.80
CA SER A 33 12.70 -2.34 8.33
C SER A 33 11.78 -3.44 7.78
N ILE A 34 11.72 -4.60 8.44
CA ILE A 34 10.80 -5.69 8.06
C ILE A 34 9.33 -5.28 8.25
N VAL A 35 9.03 -4.57 9.34
CA VAL A 35 7.67 -4.08 9.62
C VAL A 35 7.29 -3.02 8.60
N ASP A 36 8.17 -2.04 8.35
CA ASP A 36 7.93 -0.96 7.40
C ASP A 36 7.72 -1.50 5.97
N GLU A 37 8.52 -2.47 5.53
CA GLU A 37 8.38 -3.09 4.22
C GLU A 37 7.06 -3.87 4.10
N TYR A 38 6.68 -4.61 5.14
CA TYR A 38 5.41 -5.34 5.15
C TYR A 38 4.21 -4.40 5.11
N GLU A 39 4.24 -3.32 5.90
CA GLU A 39 3.17 -2.31 5.92
C GLU A 39 3.10 -1.55 4.60
N SER A 40 4.24 -1.16 4.02
CA SER A 40 4.30 -0.52 2.70
C SER A 40 3.74 -1.44 1.62
N ALA A 41 4.09 -2.73 1.63
CA ALA A 41 3.60 -3.68 0.65
C ALA A 41 2.08 -3.92 0.74
N ILE A 42 1.51 -3.90 1.96
CA ILE A 42 0.06 -3.92 2.14
C ILE A 42 -0.56 -2.62 1.61
N ASN A 43 0.01 -1.47 1.97
CA ASN A 43 -0.55 -0.16 1.64
C ASN A 43 -0.47 0.16 0.14
N ASP A 44 0.63 -0.17 -0.55
CA ASP A 44 0.79 0.03 -1.99
C ASP A 44 -0.19 -0.84 -2.80
N GLU A 45 -0.47 -2.05 -2.34
CA GLU A 45 -1.46 -2.91 -2.99
C GLU A 45 -2.90 -2.50 -2.66
N PHE A 46 -3.11 -1.84 -1.50
CA PHE A 46 -4.38 -1.25 -1.08
C PHE A 46 -4.58 0.20 -1.55
N THR A 47 -3.59 0.84 -2.16
CA THR A 47 -3.79 2.00 -3.02
C THR A 47 -4.18 1.48 -4.40
N PRO A 48 -5.49 1.28 -4.71
CA PRO A 48 -5.88 1.24 -6.10
C PRO A 48 -5.44 2.58 -6.67
N GLU A 49 -4.48 2.55 -7.60
CA GLU A 49 -4.34 3.51 -8.68
C GLU A 49 -4.97 4.86 -8.30
N LEU A 50 -4.17 5.69 -7.60
CA LEU A 50 -4.48 7.09 -7.29
C LEU A 50 -5.43 7.58 -8.36
N GLU A 51 -6.68 7.81 -7.93
CA GLU A 51 -7.83 8.17 -8.74
C GLU A 51 -7.39 8.64 -10.11
N THR A 52 -7.88 8.01 -11.17
CA THR A 52 -8.06 8.70 -12.45
C THR A 52 -8.68 10.06 -12.11
N LYS A 53 -7.83 11.06 -11.88
CA LYS A 53 -8.17 12.44 -11.65
C LYS A 53 -8.67 12.81 -13.01
N LYS A 54 -9.94 12.50 -13.27
CA LYS A 54 -10.73 13.01 -14.37
C LYS A 54 -10.70 14.50 -14.14
N ILE A 55 -9.67 15.14 -14.69
CA ILE A 55 -9.58 16.58 -14.80
C ILE A 55 -10.86 16.92 -15.55
N ASN A 56 -11.86 17.39 -14.82
CA ASN A 56 -13.12 17.80 -15.39
C ASN A 56 -12.82 19.16 -16.01
N ILE A 57 -12.37 19.15 -17.27
CA ILE A 57 -11.98 20.33 -18.05
C ILE A 57 -13.22 21.14 -18.46
N SER A 58 -14.20 21.30 -17.57
CA SER A 58 -15.38 22.12 -17.79
C SER A 58 -15.08 23.62 -17.73
N PHE A 59 -13.92 24.02 -17.20
CA PHE A 59 -13.47 25.43 -17.18
C PHE A 59 -12.82 25.91 -18.48
N LEU A 60 -12.44 25.04 -19.41
CA LEU A 60 -11.79 25.47 -20.66
C LEU A 60 -12.77 26.02 -21.72
N LYS A 61 -14.08 26.05 -21.42
CA LYS A 61 -15.12 26.56 -22.35
C LYS A 61 -15.74 27.88 -21.90
N LYS A 62 -14.94 28.84 -21.44
CA LYS A 62 -15.37 30.24 -21.35
C LYS A 62 -14.19 31.19 -21.49
N GLY A 63 -13.86 31.56 -22.73
CA GLY A 63 -12.86 32.61 -22.99
C GLY A 63 -12.22 32.63 -24.38
N GLY A 64 -12.89 32.13 -25.43
CA GLY A 64 -12.33 32.14 -26.79
C GLY A 64 -13.29 32.72 -27.82
N LYS A 65 -13.29 34.06 -27.90
CA LYS A 65 -14.06 34.96 -28.80
C LYS A 65 -15.52 35.21 -28.45
#